data_AF-A0A0J9XKF4-F1
#
_entry.id   AF-A0A0J9XKF4-F1
#
_cell.length_a   1.000
_cell.length_b   1.000
_cell.length_c   1.000
_cell.angle_alpha   90.00
_cell.angle_beta   90.00
_cell.angle_gamma   90.00
#
_symmetry.space_group_name_H-M   'P 1'
#
loop_
_entity.id
_entity.type
_entity.pdbx_description
1 polymer ?
#
loop_
_entity_poly.entity_id
_entity_poly.type
_entity_poly.pdbx_seq_one_letter_code
_entity_poly.pdbx_strand_id
1 'polypeptide(L)'
;MVKSHVYKAFFSVTNPLSCKVIQTLSADITPNRSDRILCFDGLTNTVGLNSVISQLHGGPLERVVYVAEEMSNVRIIQVHFFQAKDARAFYSFTRSGRFLVNGQVYYPRWAGGCIANIYPFPKSVFDEMAYHGARRCLTLTRKAHSLDTSKGQVGIKLKHHNVLLNVSVDKIKSDFSRYGLIVAVCPLISPTISISVQFADVRCAIRAKKLFERQADALSRTYSGWIMTYGKDPTDRRCPTPL
;
A
#
# COMPACT_ATOMS: atom_id res chain seq x y z
N MET A 1 -53.81 -27.46 0.72
CA MET A 1 -52.53 -26.72 0.73
C MET A 1 -52.16 -26.43 -0.73
N VAL A 2 -52.66 -25.34 -1.33
CA VAL A 2 -51.97 -24.05 -1.62
C VAL A 2 -50.69 -24.25 -2.47
N LYS A 3 -50.81 -24.27 -3.81
CA LYS A 3 -50.60 -23.17 -4.82
C LYS A 3 -49.10 -22.77 -5.01
N SER A 4 -48.45 -23.15 -6.12
CA SER A 4 -48.15 -22.38 -7.36
C SER A 4 -47.37 -21.07 -7.11
N HIS A 5 -46.28 -20.72 -7.82
CA HIS A 5 -46.18 -20.10 -9.16
C HIS A 5 -44.69 -20.15 -9.62
N VAL A 6 -44.31 -20.77 -10.73
CA VAL A 6 -44.16 -20.23 -12.10
C VAL A 6 -43.89 -18.72 -12.20
N TYR A 7 -42.69 -18.34 -12.65
CA TYR A 7 -42.52 -17.19 -13.53
C TYR A 7 -41.84 -17.63 -14.84
N LYS A 8 -42.63 -17.50 -15.91
CA LYS A 8 -42.21 -17.45 -17.31
C LYS A 8 -41.51 -16.12 -17.58
N ALA A 9 -40.55 -16.11 -18.49
CA ALA A 9 -40.36 -14.98 -19.40
C ALA A 9 -40.41 -15.54 -20.84
N PHE A 10 -41.42 -15.11 -21.59
CA PHE A 10 -41.60 -15.42 -23.01
C PHE A 10 -41.11 -14.25 -23.86
N PHE A 11 -40.38 -14.61 -24.92
CA PHE A 11 -40.08 -13.96 -26.20
C PHE A 11 -40.36 -12.47 -26.46
N SER A 12 -39.37 -11.82 -27.10
CA SER A 12 -39.58 -11.09 -28.35
C SER A 12 -38.26 -11.04 -29.15
N VAL A 13 -38.23 -11.72 -30.29
CA VAL A 13 -37.20 -11.52 -31.33
C VAL A 13 -37.77 -10.50 -32.30
N THR A 14 -37.19 -9.30 -32.37
CA THR A 14 -37.13 -8.51 -33.61
C THR A 14 -36.00 -7.49 -33.57
N ASN A 15 -35.05 -7.72 -34.48
CA ASN A 15 -34.23 -6.78 -35.25
C ASN A 15 -32.71 -6.71 -34.97
N PRO A 16 -31.87 -7.05 -35.97
CA PRO A 16 -30.43 -7.14 -35.85
C PRO A 16 -29.75 -5.90 -36.43
N LEU A 17 -29.13 -5.06 -35.60
CA LEU A 17 -28.10 -4.13 -36.08
C LEU A 17 -26.96 -4.04 -35.06
N SER A 18 -25.95 -4.87 -35.32
CA SER A 18 -24.52 -4.56 -35.21
C SER A 18 -24.05 -3.74 -34.01
N CYS A 19 -23.57 -4.45 -32.98
CA CYS A 19 -22.36 -4.04 -32.26
C CYS A 19 -21.59 -5.31 -31.88
N LYS A 20 -20.58 -5.64 -32.70
CA LYS A 20 -19.50 -6.56 -32.29
C LYS A 20 -18.75 -5.94 -31.12
N VAL A 21 -18.08 -6.82 -30.37
CA VAL A 21 -17.17 -6.59 -29.23
C VAL A 21 -17.81 -6.65 -27.84
N ILE A 22 -18.28 -7.84 -27.44
CA ILE A 22 -18.14 -8.30 -26.04
C ILE A 22 -17.86 -9.80 -26.05
N GLN A 23 -16.57 -10.18 -26.04
CA GLN A 23 -16.12 -11.43 -25.43
C GLN A 23 -14.61 -11.35 -25.26
N THR A 24 -14.17 -11.01 -24.05
CA THR A 24 -13.15 -11.73 -23.25
C THR A 24 -12.90 -10.91 -21.98
N LEU A 25 -13.78 -11.01 -20.99
CA LEU A 25 -13.57 -10.47 -19.64
C LEU A 25 -14.24 -11.44 -18.66
N SER A 26 -13.61 -12.60 -18.50
CA SER A 26 -13.96 -13.57 -17.45
C SER A 26 -12.92 -14.69 -17.38
N ALA A 27 -11.71 -14.34 -16.96
CA ALA A 27 -10.79 -15.29 -16.34
C ALA A 27 -9.82 -14.51 -15.43
N ASP A 28 -9.59 -15.03 -14.22
CA ASP A 28 -8.59 -14.61 -13.22
C ASP A 28 -8.92 -13.45 -12.27
N ILE A 29 -9.98 -13.60 -11.47
CA ILE A 29 -10.03 -12.94 -10.15
C ILE A 29 -10.41 -13.98 -9.10
N THR A 30 -9.39 -14.65 -8.51
CA THR A 30 -9.56 -15.46 -7.29
C THR A 30 -8.54 -15.08 -6.22
N PRO A 31 -8.92 -15.00 -4.93
CA PRO A 31 -8.18 -14.26 -3.90
C PRO A 31 -7.09 -15.06 -3.19
N ASN A 32 -6.64 -16.20 -3.74
CA ASN A 32 -5.71 -17.07 -3.04
C ASN A 32 -4.77 -17.83 -3.99
N ARG A 33 -3.86 -17.11 -4.63
CA ARG A 33 -2.80 -17.71 -5.45
C ARG A 33 -1.43 -17.23 -4.97
N SER A 34 -0.50 -18.18 -4.82
CA SER A 34 0.92 -17.92 -4.49
C SER A 34 1.65 -17.15 -5.60
N ASP A 35 1.02 -16.98 -6.77
CA ASP A 35 1.54 -16.26 -7.94
C ASP A 35 1.61 -14.73 -7.79
N ARG A 36 1.31 -14.22 -6.59
CA ARG A 36 1.51 -12.82 -6.19
C ARG A 36 2.66 -12.63 -5.21
N ILE A 37 3.24 -13.72 -4.71
CA ILE A 37 4.14 -13.68 -3.57
C ILE A 37 5.54 -14.12 -4.01
N LEU A 38 6.50 -13.24 -3.75
CA LEU A 38 7.92 -13.48 -3.99
C LEU A 38 8.68 -13.53 -2.67
N CYS A 39 9.61 -14.48 -2.56
CA CYS A 39 10.48 -14.66 -1.41
C CYS A 39 11.90 -14.25 -1.80
N PHE A 40 12.48 -13.33 -1.02
CA PHE A 40 13.89 -12.97 -1.09
C PHE A 40 14.63 -13.68 0.02
N ASP A 41 15.56 -14.54 -0.38
CA ASP A 41 16.45 -15.23 0.54
C ASP A 41 17.85 -14.62 0.44
N GLY A 42 18.72 -14.96 1.39
CA GLY A 42 20.12 -14.53 1.38
C GLY A 42 20.33 -13.05 1.71
N LEU A 43 19.31 -12.36 2.26
CA LEU A 43 19.47 -11.00 2.75
C LEU A 43 20.26 -11.02 4.06
N THR A 44 21.39 -10.33 4.06
CA THR A 44 22.23 -10.18 5.25
C THR A 44 21.54 -9.30 6.30
N ASN A 45 21.91 -9.47 7.57
CA ASN A 45 21.40 -8.66 8.68
C ASN A 45 21.65 -7.15 8.53
N THR A 46 22.58 -6.75 7.64
CA THR A 46 22.91 -5.35 7.32
C THR A 46 21.92 -4.71 6.34
N VAL A 47 21.15 -5.49 5.59
CA VAL A 47 20.15 -4.95 4.65
C VAL A 47 18.83 -4.69 5.38
N GLY A 48 18.48 -3.41 5.50
CA GLY A 48 17.20 -3.01 6.08
C GLY A 48 16.01 -3.24 5.14
N LEU A 49 14.81 -3.44 5.72
CA LEU A 49 13.56 -3.59 4.97
C LEU A 49 13.35 -2.47 3.95
N ASN A 50 13.60 -1.24 4.40
CA ASN A 50 13.38 -0.05 3.61
C ASN A 50 14.31 0.00 2.38
N SER A 51 15.54 -0.52 2.49
CA SER A 51 16.43 -0.66 1.33
C SER A 51 15.77 -1.59 0.31
N VAL A 52 15.45 -2.82 0.68
CA VAL A 52 14.79 -3.77 -0.25
C VAL A 52 13.55 -3.15 -0.90
N ILE A 53 12.62 -2.64 -0.09
CA ILE A 53 11.36 -2.06 -0.56
C ILE A 53 11.58 -0.86 -1.49
N SER A 54 12.51 0.03 -1.18
CA SER A 54 12.79 1.20 -2.01
C SER A 54 13.46 0.85 -3.34
N GLN A 55 13.93 -0.38 -3.54
CA GLN A 55 14.39 -0.88 -4.85
C GLN A 55 13.30 -1.69 -5.58
N LEU A 56 12.24 -2.14 -4.91
CA LEU A 56 11.17 -2.91 -5.55
C LEU A 56 10.41 -2.08 -6.58
N HIS A 57 9.97 -2.74 -7.64
CA HIS A 57 9.14 -2.19 -8.72
C HIS A 57 8.03 -3.19 -9.03
N GLY A 58 7.11 -2.82 -9.92
CA GLY A 58 6.11 -3.72 -10.51
C GLY A 58 4.69 -3.31 -10.19
N GLY A 59 4.44 -2.69 -9.04
CA GLY A 59 3.09 -2.34 -8.61
C GLY A 59 2.97 -2.28 -7.09
N PRO A 60 1.80 -1.89 -6.57
CA PRO A 60 1.60 -1.72 -5.14
C PRO A 60 1.63 -3.05 -4.39
N LEU A 61 2.11 -3.02 -3.16
CA LEU A 61 2.13 -4.19 -2.29
C LEU A 61 0.88 -4.25 -1.43
N GLU A 62 0.40 -5.46 -1.21
CA GLU A 62 -0.54 -5.76 -0.13
C GLU A 62 0.19 -5.73 1.21
N ARG A 63 1.30 -6.47 1.30
CA ARG A 63 2.11 -6.56 2.53
C ARG A 63 3.55 -7.02 2.27
N VAL A 64 4.40 -6.80 3.27
CA VAL A 64 5.75 -7.35 3.35
C VAL A 64 5.93 -8.01 4.71
N VAL A 65 6.47 -9.23 4.72
CA VAL A 65 6.62 -10.06 5.91
C VAL A 65 8.06 -10.50 6.06
N TYR A 66 8.60 -10.37 7.27
CA TYR A 66 9.84 -11.04 7.65
C TYR A 66 9.52 -12.45 8.13
N VAL A 67 10.17 -13.43 7.53
CA VAL A 67 10.20 -14.80 8.02
C VAL A 67 11.59 -15.02 8.59
N ALA A 68 11.66 -15.14 9.91
CA ALA A 68 12.88 -15.56 10.58
C ALA A 68 13.02 -17.07 10.38
N GLU A 69 14.17 -17.52 9.89
CA GLU A 69 14.56 -18.92 10.05
C GLU A 69 15.19 -19.07 11.43
N GLU A 70 14.59 -19.88 12.30
CA GLU A 70 15.03 -20.05 13.70
C GLU A 70 16.47 -20.59 13.82
N MET A 71 16.99 -21.21 12.76
CA MET A 71 18.30 -21.88 12.73
C MET A 71 19.33 -21.21 11.81
N SER A 72 18.98 -20.12 11.11
CA SER A 72 19.89 -19.45 10.18
C SER A 72 19.89 -17.93 10.38
N ASN A 73 21.04 -17.29 10.14
CA ASN A 73 21.13 -15.83 10.08
C ASN A 73 20.48 -15.25 8.80
N VAL A 74 19.78 -16.08 8.02
CA VAL A 74 19.20 -15.68 6.74
C VAL A 74 17.79 -15.16 7.00
N ARG A 75 17.56 -13.90 6.62
CA ARG A 75 16.22 -13.31 6.65
C ARG A 75 15.54 -13.59 5.34
N ILE A 76 14.38 -14.24 5.39
CA ILE A 76 13.50 -14.35 4.23
C ILE A 76 12.54 -13.17 4.28
N ILE A 77 12.53 -12.36 3.23
CA ILE A 77 11.51 -11.32 3.05
C ILE A 77 10.49 -11.81 2.04
N GLN A 78 9.24 -11.93 2.48
CA GLN A 78 8.12 -12.20 1.59
C GLN A 78 7.47 -10.88 1.15
N VAL A 79 7.35 -10.69 -0.15
CA VAL A 79 6.72 -9.54 -0.77
C VAL A 79 5.43 -10.02 -1.43
N HIS A 80 4.31 -9.49 -0.97
CA HIS A 80 2.97 -9.85 -1.44
C HIS A 80 2.45 -8.72 -2.31
N PHE A 81 2.49 -8.90 -3.63
CA PHE A 81 1.98 -7.93 -4.59
C PHE A 81 0.45 -7.89 -4.58
N PHE A 82 -0.13 -6.72 -4.86
CA PHE A 82 -1.58 -6.63 -5.04
C PHE A 82 -2.05 -7.49 -6.23
N GLN A 83 -1.36 -7.40 -7.37
CA GLN A 83 -1.72 -8.15 -8.59
C GLN A 83 -0.64 -9.16 -8.98
N ALA A 84 -1.06 -10.34 -9.47
CA ALA A 84 -0.16 -11.38 -9.94
C ALA A 84 0.68 -10.91 -11.15
N LYS A 85 0.09 -10.09 -12.03
CA LYS A 85 0.81 -9.54 -13.18
C LYS A 85 2.02 -8.69 -12.77
N ASP A 86 1.89 -7.94 -11.66
CA ASP A 86 2.93 -7.06 -11.14
C ASP A 86 4.08 -7.90 -10.55
N ALA A 87 3.73 -8.96 -9.80
CA ALA A 87 4.70 -9.93 -9.30
C ALA A 87 5.46 -10.62 -10.44
N ARG A 88 4.77 -11.05 -11.50
CA ARG A 88 5.38 -11.70 -12.67
C ARG A 88 6.31 -10.74 -13.43
N ALA A 89 5.87 -9.50 -13.66
CA ALA A 89 6.69 -8.48 -14.31
C ALA A 89 7.97 -8.21 -13.52
N PHE A 90 7.86 -8.08 -12.20
CA PHE A 90 9.01 -7.87 -11.33
C PHE A 90 9.92 -9.10 -11.27
N TYR A 91 9.36 -10.30 -11.18
CA TYR A 91 10.13 -11.56 -11.24
C TYR A 91 10.97 -11.63 -12.53
N SER A 92 10.35 -11.36 -13.69
CA SER A 92 11.06 -11.29 -14.98
C SER A 92 12.13 -10.21 -15.00
N PHE A 93 11.85 -9.02 -14.45
CA PHE A 93 12.85 -7.95 -14.32
C PHE A 93 14.06 -8.41 -13.51
N THR A 94 13.88 -9.12 -12.39
CA THR A 94 15.00 -9.62 -11.59
C THR A 94 15.90 -10.59 -12.37
N ARG A 95 15.34 -11.34 -13.34
CA ARG A 95 16.13 -12.27 -14.18
C ARG A 95 17.13 -11.56 -15.08
N SER A 96 16.97 -10.26 -15.33
CA SER A 96 17.94 -9.47 -16.07
C SER A 96 19.20 -9.12 -15.26
N GLY A 97 19.27 -9.49 -13.96
CA GLY A 97 20.38 -9.16 -13.07
C GLY A 97 20.41 -7.69 -12.61
N ARG A 98 19.38 -6.91 -12.94
CA ARG A 98 19.30 -5.47 -12.66
C ARG A 98 18.67 -5.12 -11.32
N PHE A 99 18.12 -6.09 -10.60
CA PHE A 99 17.61 -5.87 -9.26
C PHE A 99 18.74 -5.96 -8.23
N LEU A 100 19.24 -4.80 -7.82
CA LEU A 100 20.38 -4.64 -6.93
C LEU A 100 19.92 -4.04 -5.60
N VAL A 101 20.39 -4.61 -4.49
CA VAL A 101 20.25 -4.03 -3.15
C VAL A 101 21.64 -4.00 -2.52
N ASN A 102 22.12 -2.81 -2.14
CA ASN A 102 23.49 -2.60 -1.62
C ASN A 102 24.59 -3.23 -2.50
N GLY A 103 24.44 -3.15 -3.83
CA GLY A 103 25.42 -3.68 -4.80
C GLY A 103 25.34 -5.19 -5.04
N GLN A 104 24.47 -5.92 -4.34
CA GLN A 104 24.27 -7.36 -4.54
C GLN A 104 23.04 -7.62 -5.40
N VAL A 105 23.16 -8.56 -6.35
CA VAL A 105 22.06 -8.98 -7.22
C VAL A 105 21.19 -9.99 -6.48
N TYR A 106 19.88 -9.77 -6.46
CA TYR A 106 18.95 -10.71 -5.84
C TYR A 106 18.00 -11.32 -6.85
N TYR A 107 17.81 -12.63 -6.69
CA TYR A 107 16.95 -13.45 -7.52
C TYR A 107 15.85 -14.04 -6.64
N PRO A 108 14.71 -13.34 -6.46
CA PRO A 108 13.62 -13.87 -5.66
C PRO A 108 13.09 -15.18 -6.24
N ARG A 109 12.47 -15.97 -5.38
CA ARG A 109 11.75 -17.21 -5.71
C ARG A 109 10.25 -16.97 -5.61
N TRP A 110 9.47 -17.77 -6.32
CA TRP A 110 8.04 -17.86 -6.05
C TRP A 110 7.79 -18.50 -4.68
N ALA A 111 6.81 -17.98 -3.96
CA ALA A 111 6.34 -18.59 -2.73
C ALA A 111 5.74 -19.98 -3.01
N GLY A 112 5.97 -20.92 -2.09
CA GLY A 112 5.31 -22.23 -2.13
C GLY A 112 3.78 -22.10 -1.97
N GLY A 113 3.05 -23.07 -2.51
CA GLY A 113 1.57 -23.04 -2.54
C GLY A 113 0.92 -22.92 -1.15
N CYS A 114 1.57 -23.39 -0.09
CA CYS A 114 1.08 -23.29 1.29
C CYS A 114 1.06 -21.86 1.84
N ILE A 115 1.90 -20.96 1.34
CA ILE A 115 2.03 -19.59 1.87
C ILE A 115 0.76 -18.77 1.64
N ALA A 116 0.06 -19.00 0.51
CA ALA A 116 -1.21 -18.33 0.23
C ALA A 116 -2.28 -18.68 1.28
N ASN A 117 -2.30 -19.92 1.76
CA ASN A 117 -3.25 -20.35 2.80
C ASN A 117 -2.94 -19.76 4.17
N ILE A 118 -1.66 -19.52 4.49
CA ILE A 118 -1.23 -18.87 5.74
C ILE A 118 -1.62 -17.38 5.73
N TYR A 119 -1.55 -16.74 4.55
CA TYR A 119 -1.82 -15.32 4.39
C TYR A 119 -2.97 -15.07 3.42
N PRO A 120 -4.22 -15.35 3.83
CA PRO A 120 -5.36 -15.07 2.99
C PRO A 120 -5.41 -13.57 2.67
N PHE A 121 -5.85 -13.26 1.46
CA PHE A 121 -6.13 -11.89 1.04
C PHE A 121 -7.64 -11.63 1.16
N PRO A 122 -8.10 -10.99 2.26
CA PRO A 122 -9.52 -10.86 2.52
C PRO A 122 -10.17 -9.96 1.46
N LYS A 123 -11.37 -10.33 1.00
CA LYS A 123 -12.13 -9.54 0.00
C LYS A 123 -12.31 -8.07 0.43
N SER A 124 -12.56 -7.82 1.71
CA SER A 124 -12.69 -6.45 2.23
C SER A 124 -11.43 -5.59 2.04
N VAL A 125 -10.25 -6.20 2.10
CA VAL A 125 -8.98 -5.52 1.86
C VAL A 125 -8.77 -5.32 0.36
N PHE A 126 -9.09 -6.34 -0.44
CA PHE A 126 -9.07 -6.24 -1.90
C PHE A 126 -9.94 -5.08 -2.39
N ASP A 127 -11.19 -4.99 -1.91
CA ASP A 127 -12.15 -3.96 -2.33
C ASP A 127 -11.61 -2.55 -1.98
N GLU A 128 -11.01 -2.38 -0.80
CA GLU A 128 -10.35 -1.12 -0.40
C GLU A 128 -9.19 -0.75 -1.34
N MET A 129 -8.35 -1.72 -1.73
CA MET A 129 -7.22 -1.47 -2.63
C MET A 129 -7.66 -1.20 -4.07
N ALA A 130 -8.69 -1.91 -4.53
CA ALA A 130 -9.20 -1.87 -5.90
C ALA A 130 -10.04 -0.62 -6.17
N TYR A 131 -10.96 -0.29 -5.25
CA TYR A 131 -11.97 0.74 -5.47
C TYR A 131 -11.72 2.04 -4.70
N HIS A 132 -11.01 1.97 -3.56
CA HIS A 132 -10.74 3.14 -2.72
C HIS A 132 -9.26 3.57 -2.75
N GLY A 133 -8.45 2.93 -3.59
CA GLY A 133 -7.03 3.27 -3.75
C GLY A 133 -6.20 3.00 -2.51
N ALA A 134 -6.64 2.11 -1.61
CA ALA A 134 -5.91 1.81 -0.39
C ALA A 134 -4.51 1.25 -0.71
N ARG A 135 -3.52 1.76 0.01
CA ARG A 135 -2.12 1.33 -0.05
C ARG A 135 -1.59 1.25 1.38
N ARG A 136 -0.45 0.59 1.56
CA ARG A 136 0.24 0.56 2.87
C ARG A 136 0.81 1.92 3.29
N CYS A 137 0.72 2.94 2.45
CA CYS A 137 1.20 4.28 2.71
C CYS A 137 0.03 5.22 3.03
N LEU A 138 0.15 5.97 4.12
CA LEU A 138 -0.73 7.08 4.47
C LEU A 138 0.05 8.39 4.33
N THR A 139 -0.63 9.42 3.82
CA THR A 139 -0.09 10.78 3.79
C THR A 139 -0.87 11.63 4.79
N LEU A 140 -0.14 12.22 5.72
CA LEU A 140 -0.61 13.26 6.63
C LEU A 140 -0.23 14.61 6.05
N THR A 141 -1.21 15.42 5.66
CA THR A 141 -0.98 16.79 5.18
C THR A 141 -1.57 17.78 6.17
N ARG A 142 -0.74 18.69 6.69
CA ARG A 142 -1.21 19.76 7.58
C ARG A 142 -2.11 20.68 6.77
N LYS A 143 -3.32 20.95 7.29
CA LYS A 143 -4.20 21.97 6.71
C LYS A 143 -3.44 23.29 6.73
N ALA A 144 -3.53 24.06 5.65
CA ALA A 144 -3.04 25.42 5.68
C ALA A 144 -3.76 26.14 6.83
N HIS A 145 -2.99 26.70 7.77
CA HIS A 145 -3.58 27.70 8.64
C HIS A 145 -4.01 28.83 7.72
N SER A 146 -5.27 29.25 7.76
CA SER A 146 -5.53 30.65 7.44
C SER A 146 -4.59 31.42 8.35
N LEU A 147 -3.67 32.18 7.80
CA LEU A 147 -2.92 33.17 8.57
C LEU A 147 -3.96 33.84 9.46
N ASP A 148 -3.81 33.72 10.78
CA ASP A 148 -4.63 34.48 11.71
C ASP A 148 -4.46 35.93 11.31
N THR A 149 -5.46 36.48 10.61
CA THR A 149 -5.71 37.91 10.53
C THR A 149 -6.27 38.35 11.89
N SER A 150 -5.55 38.02 12.96
CA SER A 150 -5.71 38.69 14.24
C SER A 150 -5.22 40.11 14.03
N LYS A 151 -6.19 41.00 13.79
CA LYS A 151 -6.03 42.44 13.82
C LYS A 151 -5.26 42.82 15.09
N GLY A 152 -4.11 43.46 14.90
CA GLY A 152 -3.41 44.20 15.95
C GLY A 152 -2.52 43.34 16.84
N GLN A 153 -1.27 43.16 16.46
CA GLN A 153 -0.16 43.38 17.38
C GLN A 153 1.12 43.66 16.59
N VAL A 154 1.70 44.82 16.90
CA VAL A 154 2.98 45.31 16.39
C VAL A 154 4.09 44.48 17.03
N GLY A 155 5.02 43.97 16.22
CA GLY A 155 6.33 43.53 16.71
C GLY A 155 6.71 42.10 16.33
N ILE A 156 7.85 42.01 15.63
CA ILE A 156 8.63 40.80 15.30
C ILE A 156 8.05 39.96 14.15
N LYS A 157 8.35 40.40 12.92
CA LYS A 157 8.43 39.50 11.76
C LYS A 157 9.50 38.44 12.03
N LEU A 158 9.12 37.28 12.58
CA LEU A 158 9.99 36.10 12.60
C LEU A 158 10.21 35.66 11.14
N LYS A 159 11.36 36.05 10.57
CA LYS A 159 11.88 35.61 9.27
C LYS A 159 12.36 34.14 9.31
N HIS A 160 11.61 33.25 9.93
CA HIS A 160 11.93 31.84 9.93
C HIS A 160 10.82 31.09 9.19
N HIS A 161 11.12 30.63 7.98
CA HIS A 161 10.31 29.68 7.22
C HIS A 161 10.29 28.28 7.85
N ASN A 162 10.78 28.15 9.09
CA ASN A 162 10.77 26.93 9.87
C ASN A 162 9.40 26.80 10.51
N VAL A 163 8.51 26.05 9.88
CA VAL A 163 7.25 25.70 10.52
C VAL A 163 7.56 24.73 11.65
N LEU A 164 7.43 25.18 12.89
CA LEU A 164 7.52 24.31 14.05
C LEU A 164 6.36 23.32 13.97
N LEU A 165 6.70 22.07 13.69
CA LEU A 165 5.81 20.95 13.88
C LEU A 165 5.90 20.57 15.34
N ASN A 166 4.83 20.74 16.11
CA ASN A 166 4.73 20.25 17.49
C ASN A 166 4.67 18.70 17.55
N VAL A 167 5.18 18.02 16.52
CA VAL A 167 5.17 16.56 16.36
C VAL A 167 6.49 16.13 15.72
N SER A 168 7.28 15.33 16.44
CA SER A 168 8.51 14.72 15.92
C SER A 168 8.22 13.47 15.10
N VAL A 169 9.18 13.06 14.25
CA VAL A 169 9.08 11.80 13.48
C VAL A 169 8.95 10.60 14.41
N ASP A 170 9.67 10.58 15.54
CA ASP A 170 9.58 9.50 16.53
C ASP A 170 8.20 9.43 17.18
N LYS A 171 7.59 10.58 17.45
CA LYS A 171 6.23 10.64 17.96
C LYS A 171 5.23 10.09 16.96
N ILE A 172 5.34 10.45 15.68
CA ILE A 172 4.51 9.88 14.60
C ILE A 172 4.70 8.37 14.53
N LYS A 173 5.94 7.90 14.52
CA LYS A 173 6.23 6.47 14.49
C LYS A 173 5.58 5.74 15.68
N SER A 174 5.72 6.30 16.88
CA SER A 174 5.10 5.76 18.10
C SER A 174 3.57 5.72 17.99
N ASP A 175 2.94 6.82 17.58
CA ASP A 175 1.49 6.92 17.47
C ASP A 175 0.89 5.95 16.46
N PHE A 176 1.56 5.74 15.31
CA PHE A 176 1.09 4.84 14.26
C PHE A 176 1.48 3.38 14.48
N SER A 177 2.52 3.10 15.27
CA SER A 177 2.99 1.73 15.53
C SER A 177 1.93 0.82 16.16
N ARG A 178 0.96 1.39 16.88
CA ARG A 178 -0.19 0.65 17.44
C ARG A 178 -1.05 -0.06 16.38
N TYR A 179 -1.00 0.39 15.13
CA TYR A 179 -1.78 -0.19 14.04
C TYR A 179 -1.04 -1.34 13.34
N GLY A 180 0.29 -1.37 13.43
CA GLY A 180 1.14 -2.38 12.84
C GLY A 180 2.56 -1.89 12.61
N LEU A 181 3.39 -2.77 12.04
CA LEU A 181 4.80 -2.51 11.78
C LEU A 181 4.96 -1.33 10.81
N ILE A 182 5.72 -0.31 11.25
CA ILE A 182 6.09 0.85 10.44
C ILE A 182 7.42 0.56 9.72
N VAL A 183 7.39 0.61 8.39
CA VAL A 183 8.57 0.47 7.53
C VAL A 183 9.36 1.77 7.53
N ALA A 184 8.68 2.89 7.35
CA ALA A 184 9.31 4.20 7.26
C ALA A 184 8.31 5.31 7.61
N VAL A 185 8.85 6.42 8.13
CA VAL A 185 8.15 7.70 8.23
C VAL A 185 9.01 8.70 7.49
N CYS A 186 8.49 9.27 6.40
CA CYS A 186 9.25 10.13 5.50
C CYS A 186 8.57 11.49 5.36
N PRO A 187 9.26 12.62 5.59
CA PRO A 187 8.76 13.92 5.16
C PRO A 187 8.63 13.92 3.62
N LEU A 188 7.59 14.58 3.11
CA LEU A 188 7.37 14.73 1.68
C LEU A 188 7.79 16.12 1.23
N ILE A 189 8.44 16.19 0.06
CA ILE A 189 8.76 17.46 -0.60
C ILE A 189 7.47 17.93 -1.27
N SER A 190 6.76 18.85 -0.62
CA SER A 190 5.54 19.47 -1.14
C SER A 190 5.40 20.93 -0.68
N PRO A 191 4.58 21.75 -1.37
CA PRO A 191 4.29 23.12 -0.92
C PRO A 191 3.59 23.20 0.44
N THR A 192 2.89 22.12 0.82
CA THR A 192 2.29 21.94 2.14
C THR A 192 3.15 21.02 3.00
N ILE A 193 2.99 21.08 4.32
CA ILE A 193 3.70 20.15 5.20
C ILE A 193 3.01 18.79 5.12
N SER A 194 3.69 17.84 4.49
CA SER A 194 3.18 16.49 4.33
C SER A 194 4.19 15.46 4.81
N ILE A 195 3.69 14.42 5.47
CA ILE A 195 4.49 13.31 5.99
C ILE A 195 3.84 12.00 5.54
N SER A 196 4.65 11.09 5.01
CA SER A 196 4.23 9.74 4.66
C SER A 196 4.54 8.77 5.79
N VAL A 197 3.55 7.99 6.20
CA VAL A 197 3.69 6.86 7.11
C VAL A 197 3.49 5.59 6.31
N GLN A 198 4.53 4.74 6.25
CA GLN A 198 4.53 3.51 5.49
C GLN A 198 4.42 2.31 6.41
N PHE A 199 3.32 1.58 6.32
CA PHE A 199 3.14 0.31 6.99
C PHE A 199 3.76 -0.84 6.19
N ALA A 200 4.06 -1.93 6.89
CA ALA A 200 4.42 -3.19 6.25
C ALA A 200 3.18 -3.85 5.60
N ASP A 201 1.97 -3.49 6.02
CA ASP A 201 0.73 -4.13 5.62
C ASP A 201 -0.40 -3.12 5.39
N VAL A 202 -1.09 -3.23 4.25
CA VAL A 202 -2.20 -2.34 3.87
C VAL A 202 -3.35 -2.35 4.88
N ARG A 203 -3.59 -3.45 5.58
CA ARG A 203 -4.64 -3.58 6.59
C ARG A 203 -4.43 -2.61 7.75
N CYS A 204 -3.17 -2.34 8.09
CA CYS A 204 -2.80 -1.39 9.14
C CYS A 204 -3.12 0.04 8.71
N ALA A 205 -2.80 0.38 7.45
CA ALA A 205 -3.14 1.69 6.86
C ALA A 205 -4.66 1.90 6.78
N ILE A 206 -5.42 0.91 6.31
CA ILE A 206 -6.89 0.95 6.26
C ILE A 206 -7.46 1.18 7.67
N ARG A 207 -6.99 0.44 8.67
CA ARG A 207 -7.46 0.57 10.06
C ARG A 207 -7.16 1.95 10.62
N ALA A 208 -5.93 2.43 10.47
CA ALA A 208 -5.51 3.75 10.95
C ALA A 208 -6.34 4.86 10.30
N LYS A 209 -6.55 4.80 8.97
CA LYS A 209 -7.36 5.79 8.24
C LYS A 209 -8.81 5.78 8.69
N LYS A 210 -9.45 4.61 8.78
CA LYS A 210 -10.86 4.50 9.20
C LYS A 210 -11.08 5.01 10.62
N LEU A 211 -10.14 4.77 11.54
CA LEU A 211 -10.23 5.29 12.91
C LEU A 211 -10.02 6.81 12.97
N PHE A 212 -9.05 7.31 12.21
CA PHE A 212 -8.80 8.75 12.08
C PHE A 212 -10.04 9.49 11.54
N GLU A 213 -10.69 8.96 10.50
CA GLU A 213 -11.89 9.55 9.89
C GLU A 213 -13.11 9.55 10.79
N ARG A 214 -13.26 8.52 11.63
CA ARG A 214 -14.34 8.47 12.63
C ARG A 214 -14.18 9.48 13.75
N GLN A 215 -13.03 10.15 13.82
CA GLN A 215 -12.66 11.10 14.87
C GLN A 215 -12.80 10.52 16.30
N ALA A 216 -12.69 9.20 16.43
CA ALA A 216 -13.08 8.49 17.64
C ALA A 216 -11.91 8.21 18.61
N ASP A 217 -10.67 8.54 18.23
CA ASP A 217 -9.49 8.04 18.94
C ASP A 217 -8.48 9.14 19.34
N ALA A 218 -7.41 8.74 20.03
CA ALA A 218 -6.35 9.67 20.41
C ALA A 218 -5.58 10.20 19.19
N LEU A 219 -5.50 9.43 18.10
CA LEU A 219 -4.82 9.84 16.88
C LEU A 219 -5.53 11.03 16.23
N SER A 220 -6.86 10.97 16.03
CA SER A 220 -7.62 12.07 15.43
C SER A 220 -7.48 13.38 16.21
N ARG A 221 -7.40 13.31 17.55
CA ARG A 221 -7.20 14.46 18.42
C ARG A 221 -5.80 15.07 18.28
N THR A 222 -4.76 14.24 18.34
CA THR A 222 -3.35 14.67 18.17
C THR A 222 -3.12 15.32 16.81
N TYR A 223 -3.80 14.82 15.77
CA TYR A 223 -3.64 15.24 14.37
C TYR A 223 -4.87 15.99 13.83
N SER A 224 -5.62 16.71 14.66
CA SER A 224 -6.89 17.39 14.29
C SER A 224 -6.73 18.44 13.17
N GLY A 225 -5.58 19.10 13.12
CA GLY A 225 -5.19 20.04 12.06
C GLY A 225 -4.66 19.39 10.78
N TRP A 226 -4.70 18.06 10.67
CA TRP A 226 -4.16 17.31 9.54
C TRP A 226 -5.27 16.64 8.74
N ILE A 227 -4.97 16.34 7.48
CA ILE A 227 -5.78 15.53 6.58
C ILE A 227 -5.01 14.24 6.34
N MET A 228 -5.71 13.11 6.39
CA MET A 228 -5.13 11.79 6.14
C MET A 228 -5.70 11.17 4.87
N THR A 229 -4.82 10.88 3.91
CA THR A 229 -5.15 10.24 2.64
C THR A 229 -4.30 9.00 2.41
N TYR A 230 -4.69 8.14 1.47
CA TYR A 230 -3.78 7.08 1.00
C TYR A 230 -2.69 7.71 0.11
N GLY A 231 -1.44 7.37 0.40
CA GLY A 231 -0.29 7.72 -0.41
C GLY A 231 0.05 6.62 -1.42
N LYS A 232 0.84 6.98 -2.45
CA LYS A 232 1.40 5.98 -3.36
C LYS A 232 2.37 5.06 -2.62
N ASP A 233 2.36 3.77 -2.95
CA ASP A 233 3.38 2.84 -2.48
C ASP A 233 4.70 3.12 -3.22
N PRO A 234 5.87 3.14 -2.55
CA PRO A 234 7.17 3.21 -3.22
C PRO A 234 7.37 2.17 -4.34
N THR A 235 6.68 1.04 -4.27
CA THR A 235 6.75 -0.01 -5.29
C THR A 235 5.78 0.18 -6.45
N ASP A 236 4.83 1.14 -6.35
CA ASP A 236 3.80 1.45 -7.35
C ASP A 236 4.38 2.24 -8.53
N ARG A 237 5.34 1.59 -9.20
CA ARG A 237 6.07 2.05 -10.36
C ARG A 237 6.30 0.87 -11.28
N ARG A 238 6.32 1.11 -12.59
CA ARG A 238 6.57 0.06 -13.58
C ARG A 238 7.98 -0.50 -13.43
N CYS A 239 8.17 -1.77 -13.75
CA CYS A 239 9.51 -2.32 -13.88
C CYS A 239 10.23 -1.61 -15.04
N PRO A 240 11.54 -1.29 -14.88
CA PRO A 240 12.33 -0.75 -15.98
C PRO A 240 12.31 -1.69 -17.18
N THR A 241 12.06 -1.16 -18.38
CA THR A 241 12.21 -1.90 -19.63
C THR A 241 13.70 -2.09 -19.94
N PRO A 242 14.12 -3.25 -20.47
CA PRO A 242 15.45 -3.37 -21.05
C PRO A 242 15.66 -2.29 -22.12
N LEU A 243 16.80 -1.60 -22.06
CA LEU A 243 17.30 -0.79 -23.17
C LEU A 243 17.76 -1.71 -24.30
#